data_AF-A0A1X2HTY1-F1
#
_entry.id   AF-A0A1X2HTY1-F1
#
_cell.length_a   1.000
_cell.length_b   1.000
_cell.length_c   1.000
_cell.angle_alpha   90.00
_cell.angle_beta   90.00
_cell.angle_gamma   90.00
#
_symmetry.space_group_name_H-M   'P 1'
#
loop_
_entity.id
_entity.type
_entity.pdbx_description
1 polymer ?
#
loop_
_entity_poly.entity_id
_entity_poly.type
_entity_poly.pdbx_seq_one_letter_code
_entity_poly.pdbx_strand_id
1 'polypeptide(L)'
;MPPPTQPFKLTTSFWEDEGTVCFQVDARGTSVARRQDNDMVNGTKLLNVVGMSRGKRDGILKNEPGRVVVKVGAMHLKGVWITISRAKLLAKQYKISELLHPLFVDDPAMYFYMAPPPPILPPGYMFPFQPPQFAEPSVSPQHHPPQHQHEHQHHQHQHQHQQQDRRSSKCLVAHMPHPQMMRAAYAD
;
A
#
# COMPACT_ATOMS: atom_id res chain seq x y z
N MET A 1 -30.09 15.64 -16.38
CA MET A 1 -29.99 15.42 -14.92
C MET A 1 -28.57 14.99 -14.60
N PRO A 2 -27.87 15.61 -13.62
CA PRO A 2 -26.65 15.01 -13.10
C PRO A 2 -26.99 13.64 -12.48
N PRO A 3 -26.11 12.64 -12.57
CA PRO A 3 -26.33 11.34 -11.93
C PRO A 3 -26.50 11.54 -10.41
N PRO A 4 -27.31 10.71 -9.74
CA PRO A 4 -27.41 10.76 -8.28
C PRO A 4 -26.00 10.61 -7.72
N THR A 5 -25.57 11.62 -6.97
CA THR A 5 -24.32 11.62 -6.22
C THR A 5 -24.27 10.32 -5.44
N GLN A 6 -23.44 9.37 -5.88
CA GLN A 6 -23.31 8.12 -5.15
C GLN A 6 -22.90 8.48 -3.72
N PRO A 7 -23.60 7.96 -2.69
CA PRO A 7 -23.21 8.21 -1.32
C PRO A 7 -21.78 7.74 -1.15
N PHE A 8 -20.93 8.61 -0.58
CA PHE A 8 -19.56 8.25 -0.31
C PHE A 8 -19.53 6.97 0.53
N LYS A 9 -18.79 5.95 0.09
CA LYS A 9 -18.60 4.73 0.88
C LYS A 9 -17.56 4.99 1.95
N LEU A 10 -18.02 5.50 3.10
CA LEU A 10 -17.24 5.56 4.32
C LEU A 10 -17.39 4.22 5.05
N THR A 11 -16.27 3.57 5.34
CA THR A 11 -16.21 2.34 6.15
C THR A 11 -15.34 2.56 7.37
N THR A 12 -15.49 1.71 8.38
CA THR A 12 -14.66 1.69 9.59
C THR A 12 -14.05 0.31 9.79
N SER A 13 -12.78 0.27 10.16
CA SER A 13 -12.11 -0.96 10.58
C SER A 13 -11.24 -0.68 11.81
N PHE A 14 -11.11 -1.66 12.70
CA PHE A 14 -10.18 -1.59 13.81
C PHE A 14 -8.77 -1.95 13.33
N TRP A 15 -7.78 -1.12 13.66
CA TRP A 15 -6.37 -1.37 13.42
C TRP A 15 -5.75 -1.93 14.68
N GLU A 16 -5.60 -3.25 14.72
CA GLU A 16 -5.13 -3.98 15.90
C GLU A 16 -3.73 -3.57 16.35
N ASP A 17 -2.77 -3.44 15.42
CA ASP A 17 -1.37 -3.12 15.78
C ASP A 17 -1.23 -1.78 16.53
N GLU A 18 -2.08 -0.80 16.21
CA GLU A 18 -2.06 0.54 16.80
C GLU A 18 -3.17 0.76 17.84
N GLY A 19 -4.09 -0.20 17.99
CA GLY A 19 -5.22 -0.11 18.92
C GLY A 19 -6.21 1.02 18.59
N THR A 20 -6.37 1.40 17.32
CA THR A 20 -7.25 2.52 16.92
C THR A 20 -8.22 2.13 15.81
N VAL A 21 -9.38 2.76 15.77
CA VAL A 21 -10.28 2.70 14.61
C VAL A 21 -9.71 3.55 13.46
N CYS A 22 -9.93 3.09 12.24
CA CYS A 22 -9.65 3.82 11.01
C CYS A 22 -10.94 4.03 10.23
N PHE A 23 -11.19 5.29 9.84
CA PHE A 23 -12.19 5.65 8.84
C PHE A 23 -11.58 5.51 7.44
N GLN A 24 -12.31 4.91 6.51
CA GLN A 24 -11.80 4.55 5.20
C GLN A 24 -12.75 5.03 4.09
N VAL A 25 -12.18 5.61 3.04
CA VAL A 25 -12.91 5.95 1.81
C VAL A 25 -12.21 5.30 0.63
N ASP A 26 -12.97 4.57 -0.16
CA ASP A 26 -12.50 3.97 -1.41
C ASP A 26 -12.65 4.95 -2.57
N ALA A 27 -11.52 5.32 -3.19
CA ALA A 27 -11.50 6.19 -4.36
C ALA A 27 -10.56 5.59 -5.41
N ARG A 28 -11.05 5.43 -6.64
CA ARG A 28 -10.27 4.93 -7.78
C ARG A 28 -9.53 3.61 -7.49
N GLY A 29 -10.19 2.68 -6.80
CA GLY A 29 -9.62 1.39 -6.42
C GLY A 29 -8.56 1.46 -5.32
N THR A 30 -8.40 2.60 -4.64
CA THR A 30 -7.51 2.76 -3.49
C THR A 30 -8.31 3.15 -2.26
N SER A 31 -8.14 2.38 -1.18
CA SER A 31 -8.69 2.73 0.13
C SER A 31 -7.76 3.68 0.87
N VAL A 32 -8.25 4.86 1.22
CA VAL A 32 -7.53 5.88 2.00
C VAL A 32 -8.07 5.88 3.42
N ALA A 33 -7.18 5.83 4.42
CA ALA A 33 -7.56 5.74 5.82
C ALA A 33 -7.19 7.01 6.61
N ARG A 34 -8.04 7.38 7.57
CA ARG A 34 -7.80 8.36 8.65
C ARG A 34 -7.94 7.64 10.00
N ARG A 35 -6.98 7.82 10.91
CA ARG A 35 -7.07 7.31 12.28
C ARG A 35 -8.05 8.14 13.10
N GLN A 36 -8.78 7.50 14.02
CA GLN A 36 -9.69 8.18 14.95
C GLN A 36 -8.95 8.86 16.11
N ASP A 37 -7.82 8.33 16.57
CA ASP A 37 -7.12 8.78 17.78
C ASP A 37 -6.35 10.10 17.61
N ASN A 38 -5.77 10.33 16.43
CA ASN A 38 -4.88 11.48 16.18
C ASN A 38 -5.05 12.12 14.79
N ASP A 39 -6.11 11.73 14.07
CA ASP A 39 -6.46 12.25 12.74
C ASP A 39 -5.41 12.10 11.64
N MET A 40 -4.35 11.30 11.86
CA MET A 40 -3.38 11.08 10.80
C MET A 40 -4.03 10.34 9.63
N VAL A 41 -3.65 10.73 8.42
CA VAL A 41 -4.15 10.16 7.17
C VAL A 41 -3.02 9.42 6.45
N ASN A 42 -3.33 8.27 5.84
CA ASN A 42 -2.36 7.54 5.04
C ASN A 42 -2.04 8.29 3.72
N GLY A 43 -0.97 9.09 3.74
CA GLY A 43 -0.51 9.89 2.63
C GLY A 43 -0.05 9.06 1.42
N THR A 44 0.45 7.84 1.65
CA THR A 44 0.78 6.92 0.55
C THR A 44 -0.45 6.55 -0.25
N LYS A 45 -1.56 6.18 0.41
CA LYS A 45 -2.81 5.84 -0.26
C LYS A 45 -3.44 7.05 -0.93
N LEU A 46 -3.45 8.20 -0.25
CA LEU A 46 -3.96 9.46 -0.82
C LEU A 46 -3.27 9.81 -2.15
N LEU A 47 -1.94 9.72 -2.23
CA LEU A 47 -1.21 10.06 -3.46
C LEU A 47 -1.33 8.96 -4.54
N ASN A 48 -1.63 7.71 -4.17
CA ASN A 48 -1.95 6.67 -5.14
C ASN A 48 -3.28 6.95 -5.86
N VAL A 49 -4.27 7.56 -5.19
CA VAL A 49 -5.53 8.01 -5.83
C VAL A 49 -5.27 9.00 -6.97
N VAL A 50 -4.22 9.81 -6.85
CA VAL A 50 -3.79 10.77 -7.89
C VAL A 50 -3.23 10.03 -9.11
N GLY A 51 -2.69 8.82 -8.94
CA GLY A 51 -2.09 8.03 -10.03
C GLY A 51 -0.68 8.47 -10.42
N MET A 52 0.06 9.09 -9.50
CA MET A 52 1.45 9.53 -9.77
C MET A 52 2.47 8.39 -9.67
N SER A 53 3.66 8.59 -10.24
CA SER A 53 4.74 7.61 -10.17
C SER A 53 5.26 7.41 -8.75
N ARG A 54 5.81 6.22 -8.48
CA ARG A 54 6.40 5.85 -7.19
C ARG A 54 7.44 6.87 -6.71
N GLY A 55 8.39 7.23 -7.57
CA GLY A 55 9.46 8.17 -7.22
C GLY A 55 8.95 9.56 -6.85
N LYS A 56 7.93 10.06 -7.56
CA LYS A 56 7.30 11.35 -7.26
C LYS A 56 6.57 11.32 -5.92
N ARG A 57 5.78 10.27 -5.67
CA ARG A 57 5.09 10.05 -4.40
C ARG A 57 6.07 9.98 -3.23
N ASP A 58 7.09 9.14 -3.36
CA ASP A 58 8.08 8.92 -2.31
C ASP A 58 8.88 10.21 -2.04
N GLY A 59 9.17 11.00 -3.09
CA GLY A 59 9.80 12.32 -2.96
C GLY A 59 8.95 13.33 -2.19
N ILE A 60 7.64 13.39 -2.44
CA ILE A 60 6.71 14.24 -1.68
C ILE A 60 6.69 13.81 -0.22
N LEU A 61 6.45 12.53 0.05
CA LEU A 61 6.30 11.99 1.40
C LEU A 61 7.58 12.05 2.22
N LYS A 62 8.76 11.94 1.59
CA LYS A 62 10.06 11.98 2.27
C LYS A 62 10.30 13.27 3.04
N ASN A 63 9.70 14.38 2.63
CA ASN A 63 9.93 15.69 3.23
C ASN A 63 8.79 16.15 4.14
N GLU A 64 7.77 15.31 4.34
CA GLU A 64 6.64 15.68 5.20
C GLU A 64 7.05 15.71 6.68
N PRO A 65 6.86 16.84 7.38
CA PRO A 65 7.19 16.98 8.80
C PRO A 65 6.21 16.18 9.67
N GLY A 66 6.71 15.57 10.74
CA GLY A 66 5.88 14.77 11.65
C GLY A 66 5.28 13.51 11.03
N ARG A 67 5.78 13.07 9.86
CA ARG A 67 5.30 11.84 9.22
C ARG A 67 5.66 10.61 10.06
N VAL A 68 4.77 9.62 10.05
CA VAL A 68 4.99 8.31 10.67
C VAL A 68 5.06 7.25 9.57
N VAL A 69 6.02 6.33 9.65
CA VAL A 69 6.21 5.29 8.62
C VAL A 69 5.86 3.93 9.18
N VAL A 70 4.82 3.32 8.62
CA VAL A 70 4.33 1.99 8.97
C VAL A 70 4.81 1.03 7.88
N LYS A 71 5.72 0.13 8.24
CA LYS A 71 6.40 -0.77 7.29
C LYS A 71 5.83 -2.18 7.27
N VAL A 72 5.25 -2.61 8.40
CA VAL A 72 4.69 -3.93 8.67
C VAL A 72 3.23 -3.75 9.09
N GLY A 73 2.42 -4.80 8.98
CA GLY A 73 0.99 -4.78 9.27
C GLY A 73 0.14 -4.91 8.00
N ALA A 74 -1.17 -4.68 8.14
CA ALA A 74 -2.13 -4.84 7.05
C ALA A 74 -1.76 -4.01 5.81
N MET A 75 -1.84 -4.63 4.61
CA MET A 75 -1.43 -4.01 3.34
C MET A 75 -2.10 -2.66 3.05
N HIS A 76 -3.35 -2.51 3.46
CA HIS A 76 -4.14 -1.29 3.25
C HIS A 76 -3.81 -0.18 4.27
N LEU A 77 -3.14 -0.50 5.38
CA LEU A 77 -2.72 0.45 6.42
C LEU A 77 -1.22 0.78 6.36
N LYS A 78 -0.42 -0.07 5.73
CA LYS A 78 1.00 0.19 5.45
C LYS A 78 1.19 1.48 4.64
N GLY A 79 2.22 2.26 4.98
CA GLY A 79 2.58 3.48 4.27
C GLY A 79 3.13 4.58 5.16
N VAL A 80 3.22 5.78 4.60
CA VAL A 80 3.55 7.01 5.31
C VAL A 80 2.25 7.71 5.72
N TRP A 81 2.12 7.94 7.01
CA TRP A 81 1.02 8.67 7.63
C TRP A 81 1.43 10.12 7.85
N ILE A 82 0.53 11.05 7.51
CA ILE A 82 0.73 12.50 7.59
C ILE A 82 -0.43 13.15 8.34
N THR A 83 -0.23 14.37 8.83
CA THR A 83 -1.29 15.11 9.53
C THR A 83 -2.48 15.41 8.61
N ILE A 84 -3.69 15.48 9.17
CA ILE A 84 -4.91 15.83 8.41
C ILE A 84 -4.77 17.15 7.66
N SER A 85 -4.18 18.17 8.29
CA SER A 85 -3.94 19.48 7.67
C SER A 85 -3.10 19.35 6.40
N ARG A 86 -2.06 18.51 6.44
CA ARG A 86 -1.22 18.28 5.27
C ARG A 86 -1.93 17.46 4.20
N ALA A 87 -2.69 16.44 4.59
CA ALA A 87 -3.49 15.65 3.67
C ALA A 87 -4.52 16.51 2.91
N LYS A 88 -5.21 17.44 3.61
CA LYS A 88 -6.14 18.42 3.01
C LYS A 88 -5.44 19.29 1.96
N LEU A 89 -4.23 19.80 2.26
CA LEU A 89 -3.44 20.59 1.32
C LEU A 89 -3.08 19.80 0.04
N LEU A 90 -2.60 18.57 0.19
CA LEU A 90 -2.27 17.70 -0.95
C LEU A 90 -3.52 17.35 -1.76
N ALA A 91 -4.64 17.06 -1.09
CA ALA A 91 -5.90 16.74 -1.75
C ALA A 91 -6.45 17.93 -2.56
N LYS A 92 -6.28 19.16 -2.06
CA LYS A 92 -6.64 20.38 -2.81
C LYS A 92 -5.72 20.59 -4.00
N GLN A 93 -4.41 20.47 -3.79
CA GLN A 93 -3.39 20.65 -4.83
C GLN A 93 -3.58 19.69 -6.01
N TYR A 94 -3.94 18.43 -5.73
CA TYR A 94 -4.15 17.40 -6.76
C TYR A 94 -5.62 17.20 -7.14
N LYS A 95 -6.53 18.07 -6.68
CA LYS A 95 -7.97 18.06 -7.03
C LYS A 95 -8.67 16.72 -6.74
N ILE A 96 -8.35 16.11 -5.59
CA ILE A 96 -9.00 14.90 -5.08
C ILE A 96 -9.76 15.13 -3.77
N SER A 97 -9.95 16.40 -3.38
CA SER A 97 -10.64 16.76 -2.12
C SER A 97 -12.07 16.21 -2.09
N GLU A 98 -12.83 16.41 -3.17
CA GLU A 98 -14.20 15.93 -3.28
C GLU A 98 -14.31 14.41 -3.20
N LEU A 99 -13.34 13.68 -3.77
CA LEU A 99 -13.35 12.21 -3.75
C LEU A 99 -13.16 11.64 -2.34
N LEU A 100 -12.47 12.37 -1.47
CA LEU A 100 -12.08 11.94 -0.14
C LEU A 100 -12.76 12.77 0.96
N HIS A 101 -13.75 13.59 0.61
CA HIS A 101 -14.38 14.57 1.50
C HIS A 101 -14.80 14.00 2.86
N PRO A 102 -15.40 12.79 2.96
CA PRO A 102 -15.79 12.23 4.26
C PRO A 102 -14.63 12.03 5.25
N LEU A 103 -13.38 11.89 4.78
CA LEU A 103 -12.22 11.80 5.66
C LEU A 103 -11.76 13.17 6.19
N PHE A 104 -12.21 14.26 5.56
CA PHE A 104 -11.72 15.61 5.81
C PHE A 104 -12.69 16.49 6.61
N VAL A 105 -13.90 16.02 6.89
CA VAL A 105 -14.79 16.66 7.87
C VAL A 105 -14.19 16.57 9.28
N ASP A 106 -14.70 17.34 10.23
CA ASP A 106 -14.15 17.32 11.59
C ASP A 106 -14.39 15.98 12.27
N ASP A 107 -15.63 15.47 12.20
CA ASP A 107 -16.00 14.14 12.71
C ASP A 107 -16.55 13.23 11.58
N PRO A 108 -15.75 12.29 11.05
CA PRO A 108 -16.23 11.34 10.05
C PRO A 108 -17.37 10.43 10.55
N ALA A 109 -17.52 10.23 11.86
CA ALA A 109 -18.56 9.35 12.40
C ALA A 109 -19.97 9.88 12.11
N MET A 110 -20.12 11.19 11.83
CA MET A 110 -21.39 11.82 11.47
C MET A 110 -22.10 11.13 10.30
N TYR A 111 -21.35 10.55 9.36
CA TYR A 111 -21.90 9.87 8.19
C TYR A 111 -22.62 8.55 8.53
N PHE A 112 -22.37 7.95 9.70
CA PHE A 112 -23.09 6.74 10.13
C PHE A 112 -24.49 7.07 10.69
N TYR A 113 -24.68 8.24 11.28
CA TYR A 113 -25.99 8.67 11.81
C TYR A 113 -26.93 9.22 10.74
N MET A 114 -26.37 9.66 9.61
CA MET A 114 -27.13 10.20 8.48
C MET A 114 -27.53 9.14 7.44
N ALA A 115 -27.13 7.88 7.64
CA ALA A 115 -27.63 6.79 6.81
C ALA A 115 -29.16 6.69 7.00
N PRO A 116 -29.96 6.77 5.92
CA PRO A 116 -31.40 6.65 6.06
C PRO A 116 -31.73 5.32 6.74
N PRO A 117 -32.73 5.29 7.64
CA PRO A 117 -33.16 4.05 8.27
C PRO A 117 -33.45 3.03 7.17
N PRO A 118 -33.14 1.73 7.38
CA PRO A 118 -33.47 0.71 6.41
C PRO A 118 -34.96 0.83 6.05
N PRO A 119 -35.33 0.66 4.77
CA PRO A 119 -36.73 0.74 4.38
C PRO A 119 -37.51 -0.25 5.25
N ILE A 120 -38.54 0.25 5.94
CA ILE A 120 -39.46 -0.59 6.71
C ILE A 120 -40.12 -1.52 5.69
N LEU A 121 -39.69 -2.78 5.64
CA LEU A 121 -40.31 -3.78 4.78
C LEU A 121 -41.74 -4.01 5.30
N PRO A 122 -42.76 -4.00 4.43
CA PRO A 122 -44.09 -4.37 4.86
C PRO A 122 -44.10 -5.82 5.37
N PRO A 123 -44.90 -6.13 6.41
CA PRO A 123 -44.99 -7.48 6.96
C PRO A 123 -45.46 -8.43 5.84
N GLY A 124 -44.59 -9.35 5.44
CA GLY A 124 -44.84 -10.32 4.36
C GLY A 124 -43.85 -10.31 3.20
N TYR A 125 -42.98 -9.30 3.08
CA TYR A 125 -41.87 -9.34 2.12
C TYR A 125 -40.73 -10.23 2.65
N MET A 126 -40.81 -11.53 2.38
CA MET A 126 -39.63 -12.38 2.41
C MET A 126 -38.81 -12.09 1.16
N PHE A 127 -37.54 -11.70 1.32
CA PHE A 127 -36.59 -11.79 0.21
C PHE A 127 -36.62 -13.24 -0.28
N PRO A 128 -36.75 -13.51 -1.59
CA PRO A 128 -36.48 -14.85 -2.09
C PRO A 128 -35.05 -15.16 -1.68
N PHE A 129 -34.89 -16.13 -0.78
CA PHE A 129 -33.61 -16.66 -0.39
C PHE A 129 -33.00 -17.18 -1.69
N GLN A 130 -32.09 -16.42 -2.29
CA GLN A 130 -31.36 -16.85 -3.46
C GLN A 130 -30.19 -17.65 -2.87
N PRO A 131 -30.26 -18.99 -2.80
CA PRO A 131 -29.11 -19.75 -2.35
C PRO A 131 -27.93 -19.37 -3.24
N PRO A 132 -26.71 -19.21 -2.69
CA PRO A 132 -25.54 -19.07 -3.52
C PRO A 132 -25.54 -20.28 -4.47
N GLN A 133 -25.67 -20.03 -5.78
CA GLN A 133 -25.46 -21.07 -6.76
C GLN A 133 -23.99 -21.43 -6.66
N PHE A 134 -23.69 -22.46 -5.86
CA PHE A 134 -22.43 -23.17 -5.98
C PHE A 134 -22.39 -23.66 -7.43
N ALA A 135 -21.56 -23.02 -8.24
CA ALA A 135 -21.26 -23.50 -9.57
C ALA A 135 -20.74 -24.94 -9.40
N GLU A 136 -21.53 -25.92 -9.84
CA GLU A 136 -21.07 -27.29 -9.89
C GLU A 136 -19.81 -27.34 -10.78
N PRO A 137 -18.69 -27.90 -10.30
CA PRO A 137 -17.58 -28.18 -11.18
C PRO A 137 -18.03 -29.27 -12.15
N SER A 138 -18.26 -28.90 -13.41
CA SER A 138 -18.40 -29.84 -14.52
C SER A 138 -17.21 -30.79 -14.51
N VAL A 139 -17.46 -32.04 -14.13
CA VAL A 139 -16.51 -33.15 -14.27
C VAL A 139 -16.51 -33.56 -15.74
N SER A 140 -15.52 -33.06 -16.49
CA SER A 140 -15.21 -33.62 -17.81
C SER A 140 -14.54 -34.98 -17.66
N PRO A 141 -14.89 -36.01 -18.46
CA PRO A 141 -14.28 -37.33 -18.34
C PRO A 141 -12.85 -37.37 -18.88
N GLN A 142 -12.07 -38.20 -18.21
CA GLN A 142 -10.65 -38.50 -18.41
C GLN A 142 -10.23 -38.80 -19.86
N HIS A 143 -9.18 -38.13 -20.31
CA HIS A 143 -8.22 -38.70 -21.27
C HIS A 143 -6.84 -38.85 -20.62
N HIS A 144 -6.28 -40.00 -20.90
CA HIS A 144 -5.16 -40.70 -20.27
C HIS A 144 -3.81 -40.06 -20.61
N PRO A 145 -2.80 -40.15 -19.73
CA PRO A 145 -1.44 -39.68 -20.02
C PRO A 145 -0.60 -40.79 -20.70
N PRO A 146 0.35 -40.46 -21.60
CA PRO A 146 1.50 -41.30 -21.83
C PRO A 146 2.55 -41.04 -20.75
N GLN A 147 3.05 -42.14 -20.18
CA GLN A 147 4.14 -42.16 -19.22
C GLN A 147 5.52 -41.87 -19.86
N HIS A 148 6.37 -41.29 -19.02
CA HIS A 148 7.81 -41.49 -18.89
C HIS A 148 8.83 -40.69 -19.73
N GLN A 149 9.61 -39.92 -18.95
CA GLN A 149 11.05 -39.60 -19.03
C GLN A 149 11.41 -38.18 -19.45
N HIS A 150 11.87 -37.37 -18.49
CA HIS A 150 13.11 -36.54 -18.52
C HIS A 150 13.07 -35.51 -17.37
N GLU A 151 13.52 -35.87 -16.15
CA GLU A 151 13.64 -34.89 -15.05
C GLU A 151 14.92 -35.03 -14.21
N HIS A 152 16.07 -35.29 -14.82
CA HIS A 152 17.35 -35.32 -14.09
C HIS A 152 18.45 -34.49 -14.77
N GLN A 153 18.20 -33.19 -15.03
CA GLN A 153 19.31 -32.29 -15.43
C GLN A 153 19.25 -30.84 -14.95
N HIS A 154 18.14 -30.36 -14.37
CA HIS A 154 18.01 -28.94 -14.05
C HIS A 154 18.49 -28.52 -12.64
N HIS A 155 18.68 -29.47 -11.72
CA HIS A 155 19.05 -29.15 -10.33
C HIS A 155 20.55 -28.88 -10.09
N GLN A 156 21.43 -29.12 -11.07
CA GLN A 156 22.87 -28.89 -10.89
C GLN A 156 23.33 -27.49 -11.33
N HIS A 157 22.55 -26.78 -12.17
CA HIS A 157 22.97 -25.47 -12.68
C HIS A 157 22.71 -24.30 -11.72
N GLN A 158 21.82 -24.46 -10.74
CA GLN A 158 21.44 -23.36 -9.85
C GLN A 158 22.40 -23.16 -8.67
N HIS A 159 23.15 -24.20 -8.27
CA HIS A 159 24.15 -24.07 -7.20
C HIS A 159 25.47 -23.43 -7.63
N GLN A 160 25.76 -23.31 -8.93
CA GLN A 160 26.99 -22.68 -9.42
C GLN A 160 26.88 -21.15 -9.52
N HIS A 161 25.69 -20.59 -9.79
CA HIS A 161 25.54 -19.14 -9.95
C HIS A 161 25.64 -18.37 -8.62
N GLN A 162 25.39 -19.02 -7.48
CA GLN A 162 25.42 -18.36 -6.16
C GLN A 162 26.84 -18.22 -5.56
N GLN A 163 27.86 -18.88 -6.14
CA GLN A 163 29.26 -18.73 -5.71
C GLN A 163 30.03 -17.65 -6.49
N GLN A 164 29.55 -17.21 -7.66
CA GLN A 164 30.24 -16.19 -8.46
C GLN A 164 29.98 -14.75 -7.96
N ASP A 165 28.84 -14.47 -7.34
CA ASP A 165 28.54 -13.13 -6.81
C ASP A 165 29.33 -12.77 -5.54
N ARG A 166 29.92 -13.74 -4.84
CA ARG A 166 30.83 -13.45 -3.70
C ARG A 166 32.26 -13.10 -4.11
N ARG A 167 32.62 -13.18 -5.40
CA ARG A 167 33.96 -12.80 -5.88
C ARG A 167 34.06 -11.41 -6.48
N SER A 168 32.97 -10.66 -6.65
CA SER A 168 32.98 -9.31 -7.24
C SER A 168 32.88 -8.17 -6.22
N SER A 169 33.44 -8.35 -5.02
CA SER A 169 33.57 -7.28 -4.02
C SER A 169 34.93 -7.29 -3.35
N LYS A 170 36.00 -7.30 -4.15
CA LYS A 170 37.33 -6.89 -3.70
C LYS A 170 38.06 -6.23 -4.86
N CYS A 171 37.92 -4.92 -4.98
CA CYS A 171 38.89 -4.02 -5.61
C CYS A 171 38.49 -2.57 -5.34
N LEU A 172 39.06 -1.97 -4.29
CA LEU A 172 39.76 -0.67 -4.35
C LEU A 172 40.40 -0.39 -2.98
N VAL A 173 41.59 -0.96 -2.75
CA VAL A 173 42.56 -0.39 -1.81
C VAL A 173 43.80 -0.10 -2.64
N ALA A 174 44.06 1.19 -2.84
CA ALA A 174 45.21 1.68 -3.58
C ALA A 174 46.50 1.26 -2.85
N HIS A 175 47.37 0.55 -3.56
CA HIS A 175 48.79 0.44 -3.22
C HIS A 175 49.54 1.48 -4.06
N MET A 176 50.13 2.49 -3.40
CA MET A 176 51.20 3.29 -3.99
C MET A 176 52.55 2.73 -3.54
N PRO A 177 53.58 2.70 -4.41
CA PRO A 177 54.89 2.19 -4.06
C PRO A 177 55.72 3.24 -3.31
N HIS A 178 56.55 2.73 -2.42
CA HIS A 178 57.59 3.45 -1.70
C HIS A 178 58.77 3.76 -2.64
N PRO A 179 59.38 4.95 -2.57
CA PRO A 179 60.80 5.10 -2.88
C PRO A 179 61.60 5.67 -1.70
N GLN A 180 62.83 5.17 -1.58
CA GLN A 180 63.84 5.50 -0.59
C GLN A 180 64.46 6.91 -0.78
N MET A 181 64.90 7.46 0.36
CA MET A 181 66.02 8.38 0.64
C MET A 181 66.29 9.59 -0.28
N MET A 182 66.22 10.79 0.29
CA MET A 182 67.31 11.77 0.24
C MET A 182 67.34 12.67 1.49
N ARG A 183 68.56 13.12 1.78
CA ARG A 183 69.08 13.75 2.99
C ARG A 183 69.29 15.25 2.72
N ALA A 184 68.83 16.13 3.62
CA ALA A 184 69.28 17.53 3.80
C ALA A 184 68.64 18.05 5.11
N ALA A 185 69.38 18.30 6.20
CA ALA A 185 70.17 19.50 6.50
C ALA A 185 69.36 20.80 6.47
N TYR A 186 68.98 21.32 7.65
CA TYR A 186 69.17 22.70 8.17
C TYR A 186 68.09 23.14 9.19
N ALA A 187 68.54 23.99 10.13
CA ALA A 187 67.84 24.79 11.16
C ALA A 187 67.58 24.08 12.51
N ASP A 188 67.91 24.62 13.68
CA ASP A 188 68.53 25.89 14.11
C ASP A 188 69.29 25.59 15.44
#